data_AF-A0AAW7X6E6-F1
#
_entry.id   AF-A0AAW7X6E6-F1
#
_cell.length_a   1.000
_cell.length_b   1.000
_cell.length_c   1.000
_cell.angle_alpha   90.00
_cell.angle_beta   90.00
_cell.angle_gamma   90.00
#
_symmetry.space_group_name_H-M   'P 1'
#
loop_
_entity.id
_entity.type
_entity.pdbx_description
1 polymer ?
#
loop_
_entity_poly.entity_id
_entity_poly.type
_entity_poly.pdbx_seq_one_letter_code
_entity_poly.pdbx_strand_id
1 'polypeptide(L)'
;MSRFLILLFIISALGSAPLHASVKVGDFKNFDAVLTLEKLGNQYQISEHNTVVKVTNRLVVKSRRGIDAKALINISPHIINPITIFEMQYSKYWLVEISDVDLLGIVITELESYAGIELVQPDLLQISRKTSRADISREKKIDEHYFSALGLGAESARGRGVNVAVIDDGVDLAHPALAKTDVRFSYDTESRSLMAKPVLTEDTHGTKVAGVIFSRSDTLSGLAPNASLISIRQPSSWTSETLLSFYLAKLNNADVINCSWHTQLLLEPIADVVNDLAAFGRQGRGAVVVFAAGNDGMVIGPGMTEASIDSAFVVGASDIYGRPKKFSNTGKSVDFYVYGGRYKTTAVEGGDTYFSGTSLSAAIVSGLTASLLSDNPELSLSQISKKLSAFSKVND
;
A
#
# COMPACT_ATOMS: atom_id res chain seq x y z
N MET A 1 -5.14 77.72 20.11
CA MET A 1 -4.04 77.16 19.29
C MET A 1 -4.36 75.70 18.99
N SER A 2 -4.62 75.44 17.72
CA SER A 2 -5.16 74.19 17.15
C SER A 2 -4.06 73.16 16.93
N ARG A 3 -4.30 71.89 17.28
CA ARG A 3 -3.67 70.71 16.67
C ARG A 3 -4.69 69.55 16.68
N PHE A 4 -5.48 69.45 15.62
CA PHE A 4 -6.15 68.21 15.22
C PHE A 4 -5.34 67.60 14.08
N LEU A 5 -4.80 66.42 14.30
CA LEU A 5 -4.13 65.60 13.30
C LEU A 5 -5.19 64.73 12.61
N ILE A 6 -5.43 64.97 11.33
CA ILE A 6 -6.28 64.13 10.47
C ILE A 6 -5.45 62.92 10.06
N LEU A 7 -5.79 61.73 10.57
CA LEU A 7 -5.24 60.47 10.08
C LEU A 7 -6.22 59.89 9.05
N LEU A 8 -5.80 59.93 7.78
CA LEU A 8 -6.48 59.29 6.66
C LEU A 8 -6.31 57.77 6.77
N PHE A 9 -7.37 57.03 7.08
CA PHE A 9 -7.38 55.57 6.91
C PHE A 9 -7.63 55.24 5.44
N ILE A 10 -6.58 54.80 4.75
CA ILE A 10 -6.69 54.10 3.47
C ILE A 10 -7.26 52.72 3.77
N ILE A 11 -8.54 52.50 3.43
CA ILE A 11 -9.13 51.17 3.37
C ILE A 11 -8.55 50.51 2.11
N SER A 12 -7.53 49.67 2.30
CA SER A 12 -7.11 48.73 1.26
C SER A 12 -8.20 47.67 1.13
N ALA A 13 -8.95 47.74 0.03
CA ALA A 13 -9.77 46.64 -0.45
C ALA A 13 -8.84 45.47 -0.83
N LEU A 14 -8.53 44.62 0.15
CA LEU A 14 -8.07 43.26 -0.13
C LEU A 14 -9.26 42.52 -0.71
N GLY A 15 -9.25 42.37 -2.03
CA GLY A 15 -10.19 41.52 -2.74
C GLY A 15 -10.14 40.12 -2.16
N SER A 16 -11.16 39.77 -1.38
CA SER A 16 -11.46 38.38 -1.07
C SER A 16 -11.79 37.69 -2.39
N ALA A 17 -10.88 36.84 -2.87
CA ALA A 17 -11.24 35.82 -3.83
C ALA A 17 -12.49 35.09 -3.28
N PRO A 18 -13.51 34.80 -4.10
CA PRO A 18 -14.69 34.13 -3.60
C PRO A 18 -14.24 32.81 -2.95
N LEU A 19 -14.60 32.60 -1.69
CA LEU A 19 -14.63 31.27 -1.10
C LEU A 19 -15.49 30.45 -2.07
N HIS A 20 -14.87 29.56 -2.84
CA HIS A 20 -15.63 28.64 -3.67
C HIS A 20 -16.37 27.74 -2.67
N ALA A 21 -17.68 27.93 -2.55
CA ALA A 21 -18.51 27.06 -1.72
C ALA A 21 -18.30 25.62 -2.21
N SER A 22 -17.98 24.70 -1.30
CA SER A 22 -17.91 23.29 -1.66
C SER A 22 -19.30 22.78 -2.01
N VAL A 23 -19.36 21.88 -2.99
CA VAL A 23 -20.60 21.21 -3.40
C VAL A 23 -20.51 19.76 -2.97
N LYS A 24 -21.46 19.32 -2.15
CA LYS A 24 -21.57 17.92 -1.73
C LYS A 24 -21.89 17.03 -2.95
N VAL A 25 -21.07 16.01 -3.17
CA VAL A 25 -21.26 15.01 -4.23
C VAL A 25 -22.09 13.83 -3.70
N GLY A 26 -21.79 13.39 -2.49
CA GLY A 26 -22.49 12.28 -1.84
C GLY A 26 -21.81 11.87 -0.54
N ASP A 27 -22.49 10.99 0.19
CA ASP A 27 -21.96 10.34 1.39
C ASP A 27 -21.64 8.88 1.07
N PHE A 28 -20.68 8.31 1.78
CA PHE A 28 -20.40 6.88 1.73
C PHE A 28 -19.90 6.38 3.09
N LYS A 29 -20.16 5.10 3.38
CA LYS A 29 -19.70 4.47 4.63
C LYS A 29 -18.23 4.10 4.53
N ASN A 30 -17.49 4.27 5.62
CA ASN A 30 -16.12 3.78 5.79
C ASN A 30 -15.94 3.34 7.24
N PHE A 31 -15.92 2.04 7.48
CA PHE A 31 -16.05 1.43 8.80
C PHE A 31 -17.32 1.94 9.50
N ASP A 32 -17.21 2.37 10.76
CA ASP A 32 -18.32 2.90 11.56
C ASP A 32 -18.64 4.38 11.26
N ALA A 33 -17.92 5.00 10.30
CA ALA A 33 -18.10 6.40 9.93
C ALA A 33 -18.85 6.55 8.60
N VAL A 34 -19.52 7.69 8.45
CA VAL A 34 -20.02 8.17 7.16
C VAL A 34 -19.12 9.34 6.76
N LEU A 35 -18.54 9.25 5.57
CA LEU A 35 -17.63 10.26 5.01
C LEU A 35 -18.34 11.04 3.91
N THR A 36 -18.05 12.34 3.85
CA THR A 36 -18.67 13.25 2.87
C THR A 36 -17.67 13.55 1.75
N LEU A 37 -18.05 13.22 0.52
CA LEU A 37 -17.30 13.61 -0.67
C LEU A 37 -17.78 14.98 -1.15
N GLU A 38 -16.86 15.94 -1.19
CA GLU A 38 -17.12 17.30 -1.65
C GLU A 38 -16.27 17.67 -2.84
N LYS A 39 -16.84 18.51 -3.72
CA LYS A 39 -16.14 19.15 -4.82
C LYS A 39 -15.83 20.61 -4.46
N LEU A 40 -14.56 20.96 -4.44
CA LEU A 40 -14.03 22.30 -4.19
C LEU A 40 -13.36 22.82 -5.47
N GLY A 41 -14.10 23.58 -6.28
CA GLY A 41 -13.66 23.99 -7.62
C GLY A 41 -13.40 22.78 -8.52
N ASN A 42 -12.12 22.54 -8.86
CA ASN A 42 -11.68 21.43 -9.72
C ASN A 42 -11.12 20.23 -8.92
N GLN A 43 -11.17 20.27 -7.59
CA GLN A 43 -10.65 19.20 -6.71
C GLN A 43 -11.79 18.53 -5.96
N TYR A 44 -11.57 17.27 -5.58
CA TYR A 44 -12.45 16.56 -4.65
C TYR A 44 -11.73 16.39 -3.32
N GLN A 45 -12.49 16.39 -2.23
CA GLN A 45 -11.97 16.14 -0.89
C GLN A 45 -12.92 15.28 -0.08
N ILE A 46 -12.36 14.58 0.90
CA ILE A 46 -13.10 13.98 2.01
C ILE A 46 -13.04 14.98 3.17
N SER A 47 -14.19 15.54 3.54
CA SER A 47 -14.28 16.69 4.45
C SER A 47 -13.76 16.39 5.86
N GLU A 48 -14.06 15.20 6.38
CA GLU A 48 -13.73 14.81 7.76
C GLU A 48 -12.22 14.66 7.98
N HIS A 49 -11.47 14.36 6.92
CA HIS A 49 -10.02 14.10 6.98
C HIS A 49 -9.17 15.15 6.26
N ASN A 50 -9.80 16.13 5.58
CA ASN A 50 -9.12 17.05 4.66
C ASN A 50 -8.24 16.34 3.62
N THR A 51 -8.67 15.14 3.20
CA THR A 51 -7.94 14.30 2.24
C THR A 51 -8.33 14.69 0.83
N VAL A 52 -7.37 15.16 0.04
CA VAL A 52 -7.60 15.49 -1.37
C VAL A 52 -7.58 14.21 -2.19
N VAL A 53 -8.61 14.02 -3.00
CA VAL A 53 -8.80 12.81 -3.81
C VAL A 53 -9.08 13.17 -5.26
N LYS A 54 -8.83 12.22 -6.17
CA LYS A 54 -9.50 12.20 -7.48
C LYS A 54 -10.62 11.18 -7.46
N VAL A 55 -11.68 11.51 -8.18
CA VAL A 55 -12.86 10.68 -8.33
C VAL A 55 -13.14 10.52 -9.82
N THR A 56 -13.65 9.35 -10.19
CA THR A 56 -14.20 9.04 -11.51
C THR A 56 -15.64 8.59 -11.36
N ASN A 57 -16.33 8.35 -12.47
CA ASN A 57 -17.64 7.71 -12.52
C ASN A 57 -17.60 6.21 -12.14
N ARG A 58 -16.83 5.82 -11.11
CA ARG A 58 -16.64 4.41 -10.72
C ARG A 58 -16.95 4.21 -9.24
N LEU A 59 -17.56 3.09 -8.92
CA LEU A 59 -17.81 2.64 -7.54
C LEU A 59 -17.14 1.31 -7.27
N VAL A 60 -16.65 1.14 -6.05
CA VAL A 60 -16.27 -0.14 -5.45
C VAL A 60 -17.45 -0.66 -4.64
N VAL A 61 -17.95 -1.85 -4.98
CA VAL A 61 -19.17 -2.43 -4.40
C VAL A 61 -18.84 -3.77 -3.78
N LYS A 62 -19.12 -3.95 -2.49
CA LYS A 62 -19.07 -5.25 -1.81
C LYS A 62 -20.46 -5.89 -1.85
N SER A 63 -20.52 -7.14 -2.28
CA SER A 63 -21.76 -7.92 -2.25
C SER A 63 -21.55 -9.30 -1.66
N ARG A 64 -22.65 -9.92 -1.21
CA ARG A 64 -22.69 -11.36 -0.97
C ARG A 64 -22.39 -12.13 -2.25
N ARG A 65 -21.83 -13.34 -2.13
CA ARG A 65 -21.46 -14.20 -3.27
C ARG A 65 -22.58 -14.52 -4.27
N GLY A 66 -23.84 -14.47 -3.86
CA GLY A 66 -24.99 -14.77 -4.73
C GLY A 66 -25.39 -13.65 -5.69
N ILE A 67 -24.83 -12.44 -5.53
CA ILE A 67 -25.07 -11.32 -6.44
C ILE A 67 -24.14 -11.46 -7.64
N ASP A 68 -24.68 -11.36 -8.86
CA ASP A 68 -23.92 -11.37 -10.10
C ASP A 68 -23.95 -10.00 -10.81
N ALA A 69 -23.24 -9.88 -11.93
CA ALA A 69 -23.17 -8.63 -12.70
C ALA A 69 -24.55 -8.17 -13.21
N LYS A 70 -25.45 -9.11 -13.55
CA LYS A 70 -26.80 -8.77 -14.03
C LYS A 70 -27.65 -8.22 -12.91
N ALA A 71 -27.54 -8.78 -11.70
CA ALA A 71 -28.20 -8.26 -10.51
C ALA A 71 -27.76 -6.81 -10.24
N LEU A 72 -26.47 -6.49 -10.34
CA LEU A 72 -25.98 -5.12 -10.19
C LEU A 72 -26.59 -4.15 -11.22
N ILE A 73 -26.60 -4.52 -12.49
CA ILE A 73 -27.20 -3.70 -13.57
C ILE A 73 -28.72 -3.51 -13.35
N ASN A 74 -29.40 -4.50 -12.78
CA ASN A 74 -30.84 -4.40 -12.49
C ASN A 74 -31.16 -3.51 -11.29
N ILE A 75 -30.20 -3.24 -10.39
CA ILE A 75 -30.41 -2.33 -9.26
C ILE A 75 -30.52 -0.89 -9.73
N SER A 76 -29.68 -0.50 -10.70
CA SER A 76 -29.68 0.85 -11.27
C SER A 76 -29.40 0.81 -12.77
N PRO A 77 -30.23 1.47 -13.60
CA PRO A 77 -30.00 1.54 -15.04
C PRO A 77 -28.73 2.34 -15.42
N HIS A 78 -28.12 3.02 -14.46
CA HIS A 78 -26.90 3.81 -14.64
C HIS A 78 -25.62 3.00 -14.46
N ILE A 79 -25.71 1.77 -13.91
CA ILE A 79 -24.57 0.88 -13.74
C ILE A 79 -24.19 0.25 -15.08
N ILE A 80 -22.93 0.38 -15.43
CA ILE A 80 -22.30 -0.19 -16.62
C ILE A 80 -21.03 -0.96 -16.23
N ASN A 81 -20.69 -1.96 -17.04
CA ASN A 81 -19.45 -2.75 -16.93
C ASN A 81 -19.09 -3.29 -15.53
N PRO A 82 -19.96 -4.05 -14.85
CA PRO A 82 -19.59 -4.65 -13.56
C PRO A 82 -18.49 -5.69 -13.76
N ILE A 83 -17.34 -5.47 -13.14
CA ILE A 83 -16.22 -6.42 -13.14
C ILE A 83 -15.85 -6.81 -11.72
N THR A 84 -15.52 -8.08 -11.51
CA THR A 84 -15.00 -8.54 -10.22
C THR A 84 -13.55 -8.08 -10.07
N ILE A 85 -13.26 -7.37 -8.99
CA ILE A 85 -11.89 -6.89 -8.67
C ILE A 85 -11.28 -7.61 -7.46
N PHE A 86 -12.09 -8.31 -6.65
CA PHE A 86 -11.59 -9.23 -5.63
C PHE A 86 -12.67 -10.26 -5.26
N GLU A 87 -12.30 -11.54 -5.17
CA GLU A 87 -13.18 -12.59 -4.62
C GLU A 87 -12.74 -12.98 -3.22
N MET A 88 -13.58 -12.69 -2.23
CA MET A 88 -13.35 -13.08 -0.84
C MET A 88 -13.92 -14.48 -0.57
N GLN A 89 -13.69 -15.00 0.63
CA GLN A 89 -14.24 -16.29 1.04
C GLN A 89 -15.78 -16.30 1.03
N TYR A 90 -16.43 -15.22 1.46
CA TYR A 90 -17.89 -15.15 1.63
C TYR A 90 -18.59 -14.04 0.82
N SER A 91 -17.82 -13.08 0.31
CA SER A 91 -18.29 -11.90 -0.41
C SER A 91 -17.45 -11.66 -1.66
N LYS A 92 -17.78 -10.62 -2.40
CA LYS A 92 -17.08 -10.21 -3.62
C LYS A 92 -17.03 -8.69 -3.70
N TYR A 93 -15.91 -8.17 -4.18
CA TYR A 93 -15.81 -6.78 -4.59
C TYR A 93 -15.92 -6.64 -6.11
N TRP A 94 -16.69 -5.64 -6.50
CA TRP A 94 -16.91 -5.24 -7.88
C TRP A 94 -16.38 -3.83 -8.09
N LEU A 95 -15.83 -3.60 -9.28
CA LEU A 95 -15.77 -2.26 -9.86
C LEU A 95 -16.96 -2.12 -10.80
N VAL A 96 -17.73 -1.06 -10.62
CA VAL A 96 -18.78 -0.69 -11.56
C VAL A 96 -18.48 0.71 -12.09
N GLU A 97 -18.71 0.90 -13.39
CA GLU A 97 -18.73 2.22 -14.01
C GLU A 97 -20.18 2.76 -13.96
N ILE A 98 -20.33 4.07 -13.84
CA ILE A 98 -21.61 4.76 -13.81
C ILE A 98 -21.70 5.63 -15.06
N SER A 99 -22.89 5.74 -15.66
CA SER A 99 -23.06 6.52 -16.89
C SER A 99 -22.65 7.99 -16.77
N ASP A 100 -22.71 8.57 -15.56
CA ASP A 100 -22.30 9.94 -15.27
C ASP A 100 -21.75 10.03 -13.83
N VAL A 101 -20.71 10.84 -13.63
CA VAL A 101 -20.12 11.09 -12.30
C VAL A 101 -21.07 11.86 -11.38
N ASP A 102 -21.96 12.67 -11.93
CA ASP A 102 -22.94 13.44 -11.13
C ASP A 102 -24.03 12.54 -10.53
N LEU A 103 -24.14 11.29 -10.98
CA LEU A 103 -25.08 10.30 -10.48
C LEU A 103 -24.52 9.43 -9.34
N LEU A 104 -23.25 9.62 -8.94
CA LEU A 104 -22.61 8.79 -7.91
C LEU A 104 -23.45 8.67 -6.64
N GLY A 105 -23.91 9.79 -6.07
CA GLY A 105 -24.70 9.79 -4.84
C GLY A 105 -26.04 9.04 -4.96
N ILE A 106 -26.70 9.14 -6.12
CA ILE A 106 -27.96 8.43 -6.40
C ILE A 106 -27.70 6.93 -6.47
N VAL A 107 -26.71 6.51 -7.27
CA VAL A 107 -26.42 5.08 -7.46
C VAL A 107 -25.88 4.44 -6.18
N ILE A 108 -25.10 5.16 -5.37
CA ILE A 108 -24.70 4.70 -4.04
C ILE A 108 -25.94 4.38 -3.20
N THR A 109 -26.91 5.30 -3.13
CA THR A 109 -28.13 5.13 -2.35
C THR A 109 -28.96 3.92 -2.84
N GLU A 110 -29.09 3.77 -4.16
CA GLU A 110 -29.80 2.63 -4.78
C GLU A 110 -29.14 1.30 -4.42
N LEU A 111 -27.81 1.20 -4.57
CA LEU A 111 -27.04 0.00 -4.23
C LEU A 111 -27.12 -0.33 -2.74
N GLU A 112 -26.94 0.65 -1.85
CA GLU A 112 -27.01 0.44 -0.40
C GLU A 112 -28.39 -0.03 0.09
N SER A 113 -29.46 0.31 -0.65
CA SER A 113 -30.83 -0.14 -0.34
C SER A 113 -31.09 -1.60 -0.72
N TYR A 114 -30.25 -2.21 -1.55
CA TYR A 114 -30.48 -3.54 -2.08
C TYR A 114 -29.98 -4.63 -1.14
N ALA A 115 -30.86 -5.58 -0.80
CA ALA A 115 -30.54 -6.70 0.06
C ALA A 115 -29.41 -7.58 -0.55
N GLY A 116 -28.24 -7.56 0.08
CA GLY A 116 -27.08 -8.35 -0.36
C GLY A 116 -25.91 -7.50 -0.87
N ILE A 117 -26.10 -6.19 -1.03
CA ILE A 117 -25.00 -5.23 -1.05
C ILE A 117 -24.61 -4.92 0.39
N GLU A 118 -23.32 -4.96 0.68
CA GLU A 118 -22.78 -4.84 2.05
C GLU A 118 -22.04 -3.51 2.24
N LEU A 119 -21.41 -2.99 1.19
CA LEU A 119 -20.66 -1.74 1.21
C LEU A 119 -20.63 -1.15 -0.19
N VAL A 120 -20.73 0.18 -0.30
CA VAL A 120 -20.54 0.93 -1.54
C VAL A 120 -19.66 2.12 -1.26
N GLN A 121 -18.57 2.28 -2.01
CA GLN A 121 -17.70 3.44 -1.92
C GLN A 121 -17.39 3.97 -3.32
N PRO A 122 -17.18 5.29 -3.50
CA PRO A 122 -16.52 5.80 -4.69
C PRO A 122 -15.17 5.11 -4.90
N ASP A 123 -14.78 4.87 -6.15
CA ASP A 123 -13.38 4.55 -6.43
C ASP A 123 -12.56 5.83 -6.28
N LEU A 124 -11.64 5.83 -5.32
CA LEU A 124 -10.87 7.01 -4.92
C LEU A 124 -9.39 6.82 -5.22
N LEU A 125 -8.77 7.83 -5.81
CA LEU A 125 -7.31 8.00 -5.82
C LEU A 125 -6.93 9.03 -4.77
N GLN A 126 -6.21 8.61 -3.74
CA GLN A 126 -5.72 9.51 -2.71
C GLN A 126 -4.48 10.26 -3.21
N ILE A 127 -4.55 11.59 -3.26
CA ILE A 127 -3.43 12.40 -3.70
C ILE A 127 -2.51 12.62 -2.50
N SER A 128 -1.41 11.87 -2.44
CA SER A 128 -0.38 12.12 -1.46
C SER A 128 0.21 13.52 -1.66
N ARG A 129 0.14 14.37 -0.63
CA ARG A 129 1.04 15.53 -0.54
C ARG A 129 2.43 14.92 -0.45
N LYS A 130 3.28 15.13 -1.46
CA LYS A 130 4.69 14.70 -1.42
C LYS A 130 5.27 15.19 -0.09
N THR A 131 5.36 14.31 0.91
CA THR A 131 6.15 14.61 2.09
C THR A 131 7.57 14.67 1.56
N SER A 132 8.27 15.76 1.91
CA SER A 132 9.67 15.89 1.57
C SER A 132 10.32 14.59 2.01
N ARG A 133 10.84 13.79 1.06
CA ARG A 133 11.71 12.66 1.39
C ARG A 133 12.68 13.23 2.40
N ALA A 134 12.56 12.80 3.66
CA ALA A 134 13.50 13.23 4.67
C ALA A 134 14.87 12.98 4.06
N ASP A 135 15.76 13.93 4.22
CA ASP A 135 17.06 13.93 3.57
C ASP A 135 17.89 12.77 4.17
N ILE A 136 17.65 11.54 3.71
CA ILE A 136 18.33 10.32 4.18
C ILE A 136 19.81 10.33 3.71
N SER A 137 20.21 11.36 2.97
CA SER A 137 21.57 11.66 2.52
C SER A 137 22.60 11.86 3.65
N ARG A 138 22.18 12.03 4.91
CA ARG A 138 23.11 12.33 6.03
C ARG A 138 23.65 11.12 6.79
N GLU A 139 23.13 9.92 6.57
CA GLU A 139 23.62 8.74 7.29
C GLU A 139 24.91 8.22 6.65
N LYS A 140 26.03 8.32 7.37
CA LYS A 140 27.35 7.86 6.91
C LYS A 140 27.65 6.40 7.27
N LYS A 141 26.97 5.84 8.26
CA LYS A 141 27.23 4.50 8.76
C LYS A 141 26.43 3.49 7.94
N ILE A 142 27.15 2.70 7.15
CA ILE A 142 26.61 1.58 6.39
C ILE A 142 26.88 0.32 7.23
N ASP A 143 25.90 -0.56 7.33
CA ASP A 143 26.09 -1.90 7.89
C ASP A 143 26.01 -2.93 6.77
N GLU A 144 27.14 -3.17 6.11
CA GLU A 144 27.27 -4.16 5.04
C GLU A 144 27.12 -5.60 5.55
N HIS A 145 27.14 -5.80 6.87
CA HIS A 145 27.09 -7.11 7.50
C HIS A 145 25.75 -7.39 8.18
N TYR A 146 24.76 -6.50 8.07
CA TYR A 146 23.47 -6.70 8.72
C TYR A 146 22.83 -8.04 8.29
N PHE A 147 22.79 -8.35 6.98
CA PHE A 147 22.17 -9.60 6.50
C PHE A 147 22.96 -10.85 6.88
N SER A 148 24.29 -10.80 6.91
CA SER A 148 25.10 -11.94 7.35
C SER A 148 24.95 -12.20 8.85
N ALA A 149 24.67 -11.16 9.64
CA ALA A 149 24.39 -11.27 11.08
C ALA A 149 22.99 -11.83 11.41
N LEU A 150 22.08 -11.96 10.44
CA LEU A 150 20.74 -12.54 10.66
C LEU A 150 20.79 -14.06 10.86
N GLY A 151 21.94 -14.71 10.64
CA GLY A 151 22.10 -16.15 10.89
C GLY A 151 21.21 -17.02 10.01
N LEU A 152 20.92 -16.57 8.79
CA LEU A 152 20.09 -17.32 7.85
C LEU A 152 20.84 -18.55 7.32
N GLY A 153 20.09 -19.59 6.98
CA GLY A 153 20.62 -20.80 6.35
C GLY A 153 21.28 -20.52 4.99
N ALA A 154 21.83 -21.57 4.39
CA ALA A 154 22.56 -21.47 3.12
C ALA A 154 21.74 -20.73 2.05
N GLU A 155 22.41 -19.84 1.31
CA GLU A 155 21.76 -18.99 0.31
C GLU A 155 20.93 -19.77 -0.71
N SER A 156 21.41 -20.94 -1.10
CA SER A 156 20.73 -21.84 -2.04
C SER A 156 19.39 -22.38 -1.52
N ALA A 157 19.15 -22.34 -0.20
CA ALA A 157 17.92 -22.82 0.43
C ALA A 157 16.86 -21.74 0.62
N ARG A 158 17.28 -20.49 0.84
CA ARG A 158 16.39 -19.39 1.21
C ARG A 158 15.36 -19.07 0.12
N GLY A 159 14.08 -19.09 0.50
CA GLY A 159 12.95 -18.69 -0.34
C GLY A 159 12.40 -19.76 -1.27
N ARG A 160 13.03 -20.94 -1.38
CA ARG A 160 12.58 -21.99 -2.31
C ARG A 160 11.13 -22.39 -2.04
N GLY A 161 10.32 -22.41 -3.10
CA GLY A 161 8.91 -22.82 -3.04
C GLY A 161 7.96 -21.77 -2.46
N VAL A 162 8.43 -20.55 -2.18
CA VAL A 162 7.61 -19.46 -1.64
C VAL A 162 7.37 -18.42 -2.72
N ASN A 163 6.11 -17.99 -2.86
CA ASN A 163 5.72 -16.92 -3.78
C ASN A 163 5.64 -15.59 -3.02
N VAL A 164 6.40 -14.60 -3.48
CA VAL A 164 6.43 -13.27 -2.86
C VAL A 164 5.93 -12.24 -3.87
N ALA A 165 4.81 -11.60 -3.54
CA ALA A 165 4.29 -10.46 -4.30
C ALA A 165 4.95 -9.17 -3.86
N VAL A 166 5.40 -8.38 -4.85
CA VAL A 166 5.87 -7.01 -4.66
C VAL A 166 4.89 -6.11 -5.38
N ILE A 167 4.04 -5.40 -4.61
CA ILE A 167 3.10 -4.40 -5.13
C ILE A 167 3.77 -3.04 -4.94
N ASP A 168 4.34 -2.48 -6.00
CA ASP A 168 5.19 -1.28 -5.94
C ASP A 168 5.23 -0.54 -7.30
N ASP A 169 6.19 0.35 -7.54
CA ASP A 169 6.31 1.13 -8.79
C ASP A 169 6.93 0.36 -10.00
N GLY A 170 7.08 -0.95 -9.87
CA GLY A 170 7.64 -1.85 -10.88
C GLY A 170 9.05 -2.34 -10.54
N VAL A 171 9.47 -3.41 -11.22
CA VAL A 171 10.76 -4.08 -10.96
C VAL A 171 11.58 -4.18 -12.24
N ASP A 172 12.79 -3.62 -12.23
CA ASP A 172 13.74 -3.76 -13.32
C ASP A 172 14.39 -5.15 -13.30
N LEU A 173 13.73 -6.10 -13.95
CA LEU A 173 14.23 -7.47 -14.12
C LEU A 173 15.39 -7.58 -15.12
N ALA A 174 15.75 -6.51 -15.83
CA ALA A 174 16.96 -6.48 -16.65
C ALA A 174 18.22 -6.24 -15.80
N HIS A 175 18.07 -5.82 -14.53
CA HIS A 175 19.20 -5.68 -13.62
C HIS A 175 19.93 -7.02 -13.45
N PRO A 176 21.27 -7.11 -13.59
CA PRO A 176 22.00 -8.39 -13.56
C PRO A 176 21.76 -9.25 -12.31
N ALA A 177 21.63 -8.60 -11.14
CA ALA A 177 21.32 -9.28 -9.88
C ALA A 177 19.87 -9.77 -9.76
N LEU A 178 18.94 -9.32 -10.60
CA LEU A 178 17.53 -9.74 -10.61
C LEU A 178 17.16 -10.56 -11.86
N ALA A 179 18.01 -10.59 -12.87
CA ALA A 179 17.77 -11.28 -14.15
C ALA A 179 17.57 -12.79 -14.02
N LYS A 180 17.94 -13.39 -12.88
CA LYS A 180 17.76 -14.81 -12.58
C LYS A 180 16.66 -15.09 -11.54
N THR A 181 15.85 -14.09 -11.19
CA THR A 181 14.69 -14.27 -10.32
C THR A 181 13.64 -15.10 -11.05
N ASP A 182 13.05 -16.08 -10.37
CA ASP A 182 11.93 -16.84 -10.92
C ASP A 182 10.68 -15.94 -10.92
N VAL A 183 10.20 -15.55 -12.09
CA VAL A 183 9.03 -14.65 -12.21
C VAL A 183 7.80 -15.49 -12.45
N ARG A 184 6.97 -15.61 -11.41
CA ARG A 184 5.70 -16.35 -11.45
C ARG A 184 4.62 -15.58 -12.19
N PHE A 185 4.55 -14.28 -11.95
CA PHE A 185 3.55 -13.40 -12.54
C PHE A 185 4.06 -11.96 -12.59
N SER A 186 3.58 -11.21 -13.58
CA SER A 186 3.94 -9.81 -13.79
C SER A 186 2.73 -9.08 -14.36
N TYR A 187 2.34 -7.95 -13.77
CA TYR A 187 1.25 -7.10 -14.26
C TYR A 187 1.41 -5.64 -13.87
N ASP A 188 1.13 -4.74 -14.80
CA ASP A 188 1.07 -3.29 -14.57
C ASP A 188 -0.40 -2.84 -14.55
N THR A 189 -0.85 -2.30 -13.41
CA THR A 189 -2.24 -1.89 -13.20
C THR A 189 -2.61 -0.66 -14.03
N GLU A 190 -1.65 0.22 -14.31
CA GLU A 190 -1.87 1.46 -15.05
C GLU A 190 -2.00 1.18 -16.55
N SER A 191 -1.03 0.47 -17.13
CA SER A 191 -1.02 0.13 -18.56
C SER A 191 -1.86 -1.10 -18.91
N ARG A 192 -2.31 -1.87 -17.91
CA ARG A 192 -3.02 -3.15 -18.04
C ARG A 192 -2.26 -4.16 -18.90
N SER A 193 -0.95 -4.24 -18.68
CA SER A 193 -0.04 -5.11 -19.43
C SER A 193 0.61 -6.16 -18.52
N LEU A 194 1.10 -7.26 -19.10
CA LEU A 194 1.80 -8.32 -18.36
C LEU A 194 3.27 -7.95 -18.03
N MET A 195 3.63 -6.67 -18.07
CA MET A 195 4.98 -6.18 -17.88
C MET A 195 5.04 -5.12 -16.78
N ALA A 196 5.25 -5.56 -15.54
CA ALA A 196 5.42 -4.72 -14.35
C ALA A 196 6.83 -4.12 -14.24
N LYS A 197 7.34 -3.54 -15.33
CA LYS A 197 8.63 -2.85 -15.35
C LYS A 197 8.47 -1.38 -14.93
N PRO A 198 9.52 -0.71 -14.45
CA PRO A 198 9.54 0.74 -14.32
C PRO A 198 9.21 1.42 -15.65
N VAL A 199 8.31 2.41 -15.62
CA VAL A 199 7.89 3.17 -16.83
C VAL A 199 8.22 4.65 -16.67
N LEU A 200 7.97 5.20 -15.49
CA LEU A 200 8.23 6.60 -15.18
C LEU A 200 9.65 6.79 -14.64
N THR A 201 10.22 7.99 -14.77
CA THR A 201 11.57 8.30 -14.24
C THR A 201 11.63 8.17 -12.72
N GLU A 202 10.53 8.40 -12.03
CA GLU A 202 10.39 8.22 -10.59
C GLU A 202 10.28 6.75 -10.14
N ASP A 203 9.91 5.83 -11.05
CA ASP A 203 9.71 4.41 -10.78
C ASP A 203 11.08 3.75 -10.49
N THR A 204 11.47 3.76 -9.22
CA THR A 204 12.80 3.27 -8.80
C THR A 204 12.74 2.51 -7.49
N HIS A 205 11.59 2.47 -6.84
CA HIS A 205 11.41 1.99 -5.49
C HIS A 205 11.24 0.47 -5.45
N GLY A 206 10.39 -0.08 -6.31
CA GLY A 206 10.13 -1.51 -6.45
C GLY A 206 11.39 -2.29 -6.84
N THR A 207 12.24 -1.74 -7.71
CA THR A 207 13.56 -2.33 -8.01
C THR A 207 14.45 -2.41 -6.77
N LYS A 208 14.48 -1.39 -5.90
CA LYS A 208 15.27 -1.41 -4.66
C LYS A 208 14.73 -2.44 -3.66
N VAL A 209 13.40 -2.52 -3.52
CA VAL A 209 12.70 -3.51 -2.71
C VAL A 209 12.98 -4.93 -3.20
N ALA A 210 12.85 -5.17 -4.51
CA ALA A 210 13.14 -6.46 -5.11
C ALA A 210 14.60 -6.87 -4.91
N GLY A 211 15.56 -5.94 -4.96
CA GLY A 211 16.96 -6.24 -4.66
C GLY A 211 17.18 -6.77 -3.25
N VAL A 212 16.48 -6.21 -2.26
CA VAL A 212 16.57 -6.67 -0.86
C VAL A 212 16.04 -8.11 -0.70
N ILE A 213 15.00 -8.46 -1.45
CA ILE A 213 14.33 -9.75 -1.33
C ILE A 213 15.03 -10.81 -2.21
N PHE A 214 15.28 -10.53 -3.48
CA PHE A 214 15.58 -11.54 -4.51
C PHE A 214 17.00 -11.48 -5.10
N SER A 215 17.79 -10.43 -4.85
CA SER A 215 19.04 -10.23 -5.59
C SER A 215 20.01 -11.42 -5.47
N ARG A 216 20.70 -11.71 -6.56
CA ARG A 216 21.73 -12.75 -6.65
C ARG A 216 22.84 -12.33 -7.59
N SER A 217 23.92 -11.79 -7.03
CA SER A 217 25.18 -11.49 -7.70
C SER A 217 26.35 -11.69 -6.74
N ASP A 218 27.58 -11.48 -7.22
CA ASP A 218 28.77 -11.53 -6.37
C ASP A 218 28.80 -10.41 -5.31
N THR A 219 28.02 -9.33 -5.51
CA THR A 219 28.01 -8.13 -4.67
C THR A 219 26.70 -7.94 -3.90
N LEU A 220 25.62 -8.60 -4.29
CA LEU A 220 24.29 -8.47 -3.70
C LEU A 220 23.66 -9.85 -3.52
N SER A 221 23.24 -10.14 -2.29
CA SER A 221 22.48 -11.33 -1.95
C SER A 221 21.24 -10.92 -1.18
N GLY A 222 20.08 -11.20 -1.78
CA GLY A 222 18.78 -10.98 -1.19
C GLY A 222 18.53 -11.94 -0.03
N LEU A 223 17.48 -11.67 0.73
CA LEU A 223 17.10 -12.51 1.86
C LEU A 223 16.41 -13.81 1.42
N ALA A 224 15.74 -13.81 0.27
CA ALA A 224 15.04 -14.97 -0.31
C ALA A 224 15.29 -15.07 -1.83
N PRO A 225 16.54 -15.25 -2.29
CA PRO A 225 16.91 -15.18 -3.70
C PRO A 225 16.35 -16.32 -4.57
N ASN A 226 15.77 -17.36 -3.97
CA ASN A 226 15.14 -18.46 -4.68
C ASN A 226 13.61 -18.50 -4.51
N ALA A 227 13.02 -17.43 -3.97
CA ALA A 227 11.56 -17.24 -4.00
C ALA A 227 11.09 -16.83 -5.40
N SER A 228 9.85 -17.17 -5.71
CA SER A 228 9.21 -16.78 -6.97
C SER A 228 8.56 -15.40 -6.81
N LEU A 229 8.89 -14.47 -7.70
CA LEU A 229 8.36 -13.11 -7.71
C LEU A 229 6.99 -13.05 -8.39
N ILE A 230 6.04 -12.40 -7.73
CA ILE A 230 4.81 -11.87 -8.32
C ILE A 230 4.99 -10.34 -8.40
N SER A 231 5.34 -9.82 -9.57
CA SER A 231 5.61 -8.39 -9.76
C SER A 231 4.33 -7.65 -10.14
N ILE A 232 3.88 -6.72 -9.31
CA ILE A 232 2.69 -5.92 -9.59
C ILE A 232 3.08 -4.45 -9.55
N ARG A 233 3.10 -3.80 -10.71
CA ARG A 233 3.33 -2.36 -10.81
C ARG A 233 2.01 -1.64 -10.55
N GLN A 234 1.98 -0.84 -9.49
CA GLN A 234 0.85 -0.03 -9.05
C GLN A 234 1.35 1.38 -8.68
N PRO A 235 1.51 2.29 -9.66
CA PRO A 235 2.03 3.65 -9.42
C PRO A 235 0.99 4.58 -8.77
N SER A 236 -0.28 4.16 -8.74
CA SER A 236 -1.40 4.92 -8.22
C SER A 236 -2.01 4.22 -7.00
N SER A 237 -2.81 4.96 -6.22
CA SER A 237 -3.57 4.42 -5.08
C SER A 237 -5.08 4.45 -5.35
N TRP A 238 -5.50 4.24 -6.60
CA TRP A 238 -6.93 3.96 -6.84
C TRP A 238 -7.33 2.75 -5.99
N THR A 239 -8.48 2.88 -5.31
CA THR A 239 -9.00 1.82 -4.44
C THR A 239 -9.21 0.54 -5.25
N SER A 240 -9.78 0.67 -6.45
CA SER A 240 -10.01 -0.44 -7.37
C SER A 240 -8.71 -1.12 -7.85
N GLU A 241 -7.66 -0.35 -8.15
CA GLU A 241 -6.36 -0.89 -8.56
C GLU A 241 -5.68 -1.61 -7.40
N THR A 242 -5.80 -1.09 -6.19
CA THR A 242 -5.25 -1.72 -4.98
C THR A 242 -5.93 -3.06 -4.69
N LEU A 243 -7.26 -3.11 -4.79
CA LEU A 243 -8.03 -4.37 -4.68
C LEU A 243 -7.61 -5.37 -5.76
N LEU A 244 -7.48 -4.91 -7.01
CA LEU A 244 -7.02 -5.74 -8.11
C LEU A 244 -5.61 -6.29 -7.86
N SER A 245 -4.67 -5.49 -7.37
CA SER A 245 -3.31 -5.94 -7.04
C SER A 245 -3.31 -7.05 -5.99
N PHE A 246 -4.09 -6.88 -4.91
CA PHE A 246 -4.25 -7.93 -3.91
C PHE A 246 -4.92 -9.19 -4.49
N TYR A 247 -5.86 -9.03 -5.42
CA TYR A 247 -6.49 -10.16 -6.07
C TYR A 247 -5.53 -10.90 -7.00
N LEU A 248 -4.71 -10.19 -7.78
CA LEU A 248 -3.67 -10.78 -8.61
C LEU A 248 -2.62 -11.52 -7.78
N ALA A 249 -2.23 -10.97 -6.62
CA ALA A 249 -1.38 -11.67 -5.66
C ALA A 249 -2.04 -12.97 -5.17
N LYS A 250 -3.33 -12.91 -4.79
CA LYS A 250 -4.12 -14.07 -4.35
C LYS A 250 -4.20 -15.16 -5.43
N LEU A 251 -4.59 -14.79 -6.65
CA LEU A 251 -4.74 -15.72 -7.78
C LEU A 251 -3.43 -16.40 -8.17
N ASN A 252 -2.30 -15.74 -7.91
CA ASN A 252 -0.97 -16.29 -8.12
C ASN A 252 -0.39 -16.98 -6.87
N ASN A 253 -1.23 -17.27 -5.86
CA ASN A 253 -0.86 -17.97 -4.63
C ASN A 253 0.28 -17.28 -3.86
N ALA A 254 0.25 -15.95 -3.75
CA ALA A 254 1.22 -15.22 -2.93
C ALA A 254 1.19 -15.72 -1.49
N ASP A 255 2.37 -16.11 -0.98
CA ASP A 255 2.58 -16.47 0.40
C ASP A 255 2.89 -15.24 1.26
N VAL A 256 3.65 -14.31 0.68
CA VAL A 256 4.03 -13.03 1.25
C VAL A 256 3.68 -11.92 0.26
N ILE A 257 3.12 -10.81 0.75
CA ILE A 257 2.76 -9.64 -0.06
C ILE A 257 3.44 -8.42 0.56
N ASN A 258 4.43 -7.87 -0.14
CA ASN A 258 5.17 -6.70 0.29
C ASN A 258 4.51 -5.42 -0.24
N CYS A 259 4.07 -4.57 0.67
CA CYS A 259 3.51 -3.25 0.42
C CYS A 259 4.41 -2.20 1.11
N SER A 260 5.49 -1.79 0.45
CA SER A 260 6.42 -0.79 0.96
C SER A 260 5.89 0.65 0.79
N TRP A 261 4.60 0.84 0.97
CA TRP A 261 3.83 2.06 0.79
C TRP A 261 2.65 2.08 1.77
N HIS A 262 2.04 3.24 1.92
CA HIS A 262 0.73 3.42 2.56
C HIS A 262 0.05 4.64 1.93
N THR A 263 -1.25 4.77 2.15
CA THR A 263 -2.04 5.93 1.75
C THR A 263 -2.25 6.87 2.94
N GLN A 264 -3.08 7.91 2.77
CA GLN A 264 -3.34 8.92 3.82
C GLN A 264 -4.55 8.56 4.68
N LEU A 265 -5.47 7.77 4.13
CA LEU A 265 -6.71 7.34 4.74
C LEU A 265 -6.91 5.86 4.45
N LEU A 266 -7.05 5.04 5.48
CA LEU A 266 -7.46 3.65 5.28
C LEU A 266 -8.93 3.60 4.82
N LEU A 267 -9.14 2.98 3.67
CA LEU A 267 -10.48 2.66 3.17
C LEU A 267 -10.83 1.21 3.53
N GLU A 268 -12.06 1.00 4.01
CA GLU A 268 -12.58 -0.30 4.45
C GLU A 268 -12.38 -1.43 3.43
N PRO A 269 -12.57 -1.23 2.10
CA PRO A 269 -12.27 -2.26 1.11
C PRO A 269 -10.84 -2.79 1.15
N ILE A 270 -9.85 -1.95 1.47
CA ILE A 270 -8.45 -2.37 1.59
C ILE A 270 -8.28 -3.24 2.83
N ALA A 271 -8.79 -2.80 3.98
CA ALA A 271 -8.74 -3.56 5.22
C ALA A 271 -9.41 -4.93 5.08
N ASP A 272 -10.58 -4.97 4.43
CA ASP A 272 -11.34 -6.19 4.19
C ASP A 272 -10.57 -7.22 3.37
N VAL A 273 -9.96 -6.82 2.25
CA VAL A 273 -9.20 -7.77 1.43
C VAL A 273 -7.91 -8.24 2.11
N VAL A 274 -7.25 -7.37 2.88
CA VAL A 274 -6.08 -7.75 3.69
C VAL A 274 -6.48 -8.75 4.78
N ASN A 275 -7.60 -8.51 5.47
CA ASN A 275 -8.15 -9.43 6.46
C ASN A 275 -8.53 -10.80 5.84
N ASP A 276 -9.13 -10.82 4.65
CA ASP A 276 -9.44 -12.07 3.92
C ASP A 276 -8.17 -12.85 3.54
N LEU A 277 -7.14 -12.15 3.06
CA LEU A 277 -5.84 -12.75 2.74
C LEU A 277 -5.15 -13.34 3.99
N ALA A 278 -5.16 -12.61 5.10
CA ALA A 278 -4.59 -13.05 6.36
C ALA A 278 -5.36 -14.23 6.98
N ALA A 279 -6.68 -14.31 6.76
CA ALA A 279 -7.51 -15.40 7.28
C ALA A 279 -7.50 -16.66 6.40
N PHE A 280 -7.58 -16.49 5.08
CA PHE A 280 -7.85 -17.59 4.14
C PHE A 280 -6.74 -17.85 3.12
N GLY A 281 -5.76 -16.95 3.02
CA GLY A 281 -4.56 -17.16 2.20
C GLY A 281 -3.76 -18.38 2.64
N ARG A 282 -2.88 -18.87 1.77
CA ARG A 282 -2.03 -20.05 2.05
C ARG A 282 -2.80 -21.27 2.55
N GLN A 283 -3.96 -21.55 1.94
CA GLN A 283 -4.88 -22.63 2.30
C GLN A 283 -5.37 -22.52 3.77
N GLY A 284 -5.69 -21.31 4.23
CA GLY A 284 -6.14 -21.06 5.60
C GLY A 284 -5.03 -20.89 6.65
N ARG A 285 -3.75 -20.87 6.23
CA ARG A 285 -2.61 -20.52 7.12
C ARG A 285 -2.35 -19.02 7.21
N GLY A 286 -2.99 -18.25 6.35
CA GLY A 286 -2.85 -16.81 6.19
C GLY A 286 -1.69 -16.43 5.29
N ALA A 287 -1.97 -15.62 4.27
CA ALA A 287 -0.92 -14.92 3.52
C ALA A 287 -0.35 -13.80 4.40
N VAL A 288 0.97 -13.63 4.37
CA VAL A 288 1.65 -12.60 5.17
C VAL A 288 1.64 -11.30 4.37
N VAL A 289 0.76 -10.37 4.73
CA VAL A 289 0.75 -9.02 4.14
C VAL A 289 1.63 -8.10 4.99
N VAL A 290 2.63 -7.47 4.38
CA VAL A 290 3.64 -6.65 5.07
C VAL A 290 3.50 -5.20 4.62
N PHE A 291 3.18 -4.30 5.54
CA PHE A 291 3.14 -2.86 5.30
C PHE A 291 4.31 -2.14 5.96
N ALA A 292 4.89 -1.18 5.25
CA ALA A 292 5.85 -0.23 5.83
C ALA A 292 5.11 0.77 6.73
N ALA A 293 5.62 1.04 7.94
CA ALA A 293 4.94 1.93 8.90
C ALA A 293 4.82 3.39 8.41
N GLY A 294 5.74 3.85 7.55
CA GLY A 294 5.82 5.21 7.03
C GLY A 294 6.98 6.01 7.61
N ASN A 295 7.32 7.13 6.97
CA ASN A 295 8.58 7.85 7.18
C ASN A 295 8.40 9.31 7.68
N ASP A 296 7.27 9.59 8.34
CA ASP A 296 6.90 10.95 8.75
C ASP A 296 7.18 11.24 10.24
N GLY A 297 7.69 10.26 10.99
CA GLY A 297 7.95 10.37 12.44
C GLY A 297 6.67 10.52 13.27
N MET A 298 5.53 10.07 12.74
CA MET A 298 4.21 10.21 13.36
C MET A 298 3.84 8.98 14.19
N VAL A 299 2.88 9.15 15.10
CA VAL A 299 2.23 8.01 15.78
C VAL A 299 1.04 7.57 14.93
N ILE A 300 1.02 6.30 14.53
CA ILE A 300 -0.07 5.67 13.80
C ILE A 300 -1.21 5.42 14.78
N GLY A 301 -2.34 6.08 14.54
CA GLY A 301 -3.60 5.83 15.21
C GLY A 301 -4.40 4.71 14.51
N PRO A 302 -5.39 4.13 15.21
CA PRO A 302 -6.30 3.14 14.62
C PRO A 302 -7.01 3.70 13.38
N GLY A 303 -7.08 2.90 12.31
CA GLY A 303 -7.81 3.25 11.09
C GLY A 303 -7.21 4.40 10.27
N MET A 304 -5.98 4.86 10.57
CA MET A 304 -5.38 5.97 9.84
C MET A 304 -4.89 5.57 8.45
N THR A 305 -4.13 4.48 8.36
CA THR A 305 -3.52 3.99 7.10
C THR A 305 -3.51 2.46 7.09
N GLU A 306 -3.03 1.85 6.01
CA GLU A 306 -2.85 0.39 5.93
C GLU A 306 -1.92 -0.16 7.02
N ALA A 307 -0.99 0.68 7.51
CA ALA A 307 -0.13 0.38 8.65
C ALA A 307 -0.88 0.40 10.02
N SER A 308 -2.21 0.34 9.99
CA SER A 308 -3.08 0.16 11.17
C SER A 308 -4.01 -1.06 11.04
N ILE A 309 -3.84 -1.89 10.00
CA ILE A 309 -4.60 -3.14 9.84
C ILE A 309 -4.00 -4.22 10.74
N ASP A 310 -4.71 -4.62 11.78
CA ASP A 310 -4.23 -5.58 12.80
C ASP A 310 -3.82 -6.95 12.25
N SER A 311 -4.37 -7.37 11.10
CA SER A 311 -4.06 -8.66 10.47
C SER A 311 -2.80 -8.63 9.59
N ALA A 312 -2.26 -7.45 9.30
CA ALA A 312 -1.02 -7.28 8.55
C ALA A 312 0.18 -7.16 9.49
N PHE A 313 1.38 -7.41 8.95
CA PHE A 313 2.63 -7.12 9.64
C PHE A 313 3.09 -5.71 9.31
N VAL A 314 3.11 -4.85 10.31
CA VAL A 314 3.52 -3.45 10.16
C VAL A 314 4.95 -3.28 10.65
N VAL A 315 5.81 -2.76 9.77
CA VAL A 315 7.25 -2.73 10.01
C VAL A 315 7.78 -1.30 10.09
N GLY A 316 8.26 -0.94 11.27
CA GLY A 316 9.01 0.28 11.54
C GLY A 316 10.51 0.11 11.25
N ALA A 317 11.20 1.24 11.12
CA ALA A 317 12.63 1.29 10.85
C ALA A 317 13.43 1.51 12.14
N SER A 318 14.43 0.67 12.38
CA SER A 318 15.40 0.82 13.45
C SER A 318 16.81 1.16 12.94
N ASP A 319 17.67 1.62 13.84
CA ASP A 319 19.12 1.57 13.63
C ASP A 319 19.68 0.16 13.95
N ILE A 320 21.00 -0.01 13.81
CA ILE A 320 21.72 -1.28 14.08
C ILE A 320 21.61 -1.76 15.53
N TYR A 321 21.25 -0.86 16.46
CA TYR A 321 21.08 -1.16 17.88
C TYR A 321 19.62 -1.44 18.23
N GLY A 322 18.72 -1.44 17.23
CA GLY A 322 17.29 -1.70 17.44
C GLY A 322 16.46 -0.49 17.83
N ARG A 323 17.07 0.69 17.92
CA ARG A 323 16.33 1.90 18.31
C ARG A 323 15.53 2.41 17.12
N PRO A 324 14.23 2.73 17.28
CA PRO A 324 13.44 3.34 16.22
C PRO A 324 14.12 4.58 15.63
N LYS A 325 14.14 4.66 14.30
CA LYS A 325 14.65 5.82 13.56
C LYS A 325 13.68 6.98 13.74
N LYS A 326 14.20 8.21 13.84
CA LYS A 326 13.36 9.42 14.05
C LYS A 326 12.26 9.62 12.99
N PHE A 327 12.53 9.22 11.75
CA PHE A 327 11.55 9.30 10.68
C PHE A 327 10.54 8.15 10.73
N SER A 328 10.84 7.04 11.40
CA SER A 328 9.93 5.89 11.41
C SER A 328 8.64 6.32 12.10
N ASN A 329 7.52 6.09 11.46
CA ASN A 329 6.26 6.11 12.18
C ASN A 329 6.29 5.04 13.28
N THR A 330 5.54 5.30 14.35
CA THR A 330 5.49 4.50 15.57
C THR A 330 4.07 4.27 16.01
N GLY A 331 3.81 3.41 16.99
CA GLY A 331 2.47 3.22 17.54
C GLY A 331 2.20 1.77 17.89
N LYS A 332 1.01 1.52 18.45
CA LYS A 332 0.60 0.18 18.88
C LYS A 332 0.43 -0.80 17.73
N SER A 333 0.21 -0.30 16.51
CA SER A 333 0.07 -1.13 15.32
C SER A 333 1.41 -1.61 14.76
N VAL A 334 2.56 -1.08 15.22
CA VAL A 334 3.88 -1.50 14.69
C VAL A 334 4.32 -2.79 15.39
N ASP A 335 4.35 -3.89 14.66
CA ASP A 335 4.75 -5.21 15.18
C ASP A 335 6.26 -5.34 15.40
N PHE A 336 7.04 -4.76 14.48
CA PHE A 336 8.49 -4.93 14.47
C PHE A 336 9.22 -3.64 14.13
N TYR A 337 10.36 -3.41 14.79
CA TYR A 337 11.34 -2.43 14.35
C TYR A 337 12.57 -3.15 13.85
N VAL A 338 12.72 -3.14 12.52
CA VAL A 338 13.80 -3.85 11.81
C VAL A 338 14.70 -2.81 11.14
N TYR A 339 15.98 -3.16 10.93
CA TYR A 339 16.95 -2.24 10.35
C TYR A 339 16.41 -1.51 9.12
N GLY A 340 16.40 -0.18 9.21
CA GLY A 340 15.98 0.73 8.14
C GLY A 340 17.04 1.79 7.85
N GLY A 341 18.29 1.54 8.24
CA GLY A 341 19.45 2.36 7.89
C GLY A 341 19.87 2.16 6.44
N ARG A 342 21.01 2.70 6.03
CA ARG A 342 21.49 2.54 4.66
C ARG A 342 21.96 1.11 4.39
N TYR A 343 21.43 0.52 3.32
CA TYR A 343 21.83 -0.79 2.79
C TYR A 343 22.00 -0.73 1.27
N LYS A 344 22.97 -1.45 0.72
CA LYS A 344 23.23 -1.48 -0.72
C LYS A 344 22.28 -2.45 -1.40
N THR A 345 21.59 -2.02 -2.45
CA THR A 345 20.62 -2.82 -3.21
C THR A 345 20.63 -2.42 -4.69
N THR A 346 19.79 -3.04 -5.49
CA THR A 346 19.66 -2.78 -6.93
C THR A 346 19.00 -1.43 -7.22
N ALA A 347 19.42 -0.80 -8.29
CA ALA A 347 18.81 0.37 -8.90
C ALA A 347 18.29 0.01 -10.30
N VAL A 348 17.51 0.91 -10.91
CA VAL A 348 17.11 0.76 -12.31
C VAL A 348 18.32 0.91 -13.24
N GLU A 349 18.19 0.42 -14.47
CA GLU A 349 19.21 0.51 -15.53
C GLU A 349 20.50 -0.27 -15.19
N GLY A 350 20.39 -1.30 -14.34
CA GLY A 350 21.50 -2.22 -14.03
C GLY A 350 22.53 -1.70 -13.01
N GLY A 351 22.29 -0.55 -12.39
CA GLY A 351 23.17 0.00 -11.36
C GLY A 351 22.84 -0.48 -9.94
N ASP A 352 23.75 -0.23 -8.99
CA ASP A 352 23.48 -0.41 -7.56
C ASP A 352 23.23 0.95 -6.88
N THR A 353 22.48 0.96 -5.78
CA THR A 353 22.23 2.16 -4.98
C THR A 353 22.12 1.85 -3.49
N TYR A 354 21.99 2.89 -2.67
CA TYR A 354 21.68 2.76 -1.25
C TYR A 354 20.19 3.00 -1.02
N PHE A 355 19.60 2.14 -0.19
CA PHE A 355 18.21 2.18 0.21
C PHE A 355 18.10 2.19 1.73
N SER A 356 17.01 2.77 2.24
CA SER A 356 16.80 3.07 3.66
C SER A 356 15.36 3.51 3.86
N GLY A 357 14.88 3.47 5.10
CA GLY A 357 13.49 3.79 5.42
C GLY A 357 12.69 2.56 5.84
N THR A 358 11.44 2.77 6.23
CA THR A 358 10.52 1.66 6.57
C THR A 358 10.30 0.72 5.39
N SER A 359 10.46 1.20 4.15
CA SER A 359 10.40 0.38 2.94
C SER A 359 11.51 -0.67 2.86
N LEU A 360 12.72 -0.36 3.36
CA LEU A 360 13.80 -1.33 3.51
C LEU A 360 13.42 -2.35 4.59
N SER A 361 12.92 -1.89 5.74
CA SER A 361 12.52 -2.74 6.85
C SER A 361 11.41 -3.72 6.44
N ALA A 362 10.39 -3.26 5.71
CA ALA A 362 9.34 -4.09 5.15
C ALA A 362 9.89 -5.15 4.18
N ALA A 363 10.78 -4.76 3.26
CA ALA A 363 11.43 -5.70 2.35
C ALA A 363 12.27 -6.76 3.10
N ILE A 364 12.94 -6.36 4.20
CA ILE A 364 13.67 -7.28 5.06
C ILE A 364 12.73 -8.30 5.70
N VAL A 365 11.63 -7.85 6.30
CA VAL A 365 10.63 -8.74 6.90
C VAL A 365 10.01 -9.67 5.87
N SER A 366 9.72 -9.19 4.66
CA SER A 366 9.21 -10.00 3.56
C SER A 366 10.20 -11.11 3.16
N GLY A 367 11.48 -10.78 3.00
CA GLY A 367 12.52 -11.77 2.66
C GLY A 367 12.84 -12.76 3.79
N LEU A 368 12.83 -12.30 5.05
CA LEU A 368 12.95 -13.16 6.22
C LEU A 368 11.78 -14.13 6.32
N THR A 369 10.56 -13.64 6.13
CA THR A 369 9.35 -14.46 6.10
C THR A 369 9.43 -15.52 5.02
N ALA A 370 9.84 -15.15 3.80
CA ALA A 370 9.99 -16.11 2.72
C ALA A 370 11.06 -17.18 3.01
N SER A 371 12.16 -16.82 3.69
CA SER A 371 13.13 -17.81 4.17
C SER A 371 12.53 -18.76 5.21
N LEU A 372 11.80 -18.23 6.20
CA LEU A 372 11.14 -19.05 7.23
C LEU A 372 10.12 -20.02 6.62
N LEU A 373 9.35 -19.56 5.63
CA LEU A 373 8.36 -20.37 4.93
C LEU A 373 8.99 -21.43 4.02
N SER A 374 10.17 -21.16 3.44
CA SER A 374 10.89 -22.18 2.68
C SER A 374 11.40 -23.33 3.56
N ASP A 375 11.72 -23.05 4.82
CA ASP A 375 12.12 -24.08 5.79
C ASP A 375 10.90 -24.82 6.37
N ASN A 376 9.79 -24.12 6.60
CA ASN A 376 8.55 -24.70 7.09
C ASN A 376 7.32 -24.00 6.48
N PRO A 377 6.72 -24.55 5.42
CA PRO A 377 5.58 -23.94 4.73
C PRO A 377 4.28 -24.00 5.54
N GLU A 378 4.27 -24.72 6.67
CA GLU A 378 3.10 -24.89 7.54
C GLU A 378 2.98 -23.80 8.62
N LEU A 379 3.94 -22.88 8.71
CA LEU A 379 3.90 -21.83 9.72
C LEU A 379 2.66 -20.93 9.54
N SER A 380 1.93 -20.75 10.64
CA SER A 380 0.86 -19.78 10.80
C SER A 380 1.40 -18.36 11.01
N LEU A 381 0.57 -17.34 10.78
CA LEU A 381 0.94 -15.93 11.02
C LEU A 381 1.51 -15.69 12.43
N SER A 382 0.91 -16.24 13.48
CA SER A 382 1.40 -16.10 14.85
C SER A 382 2.79 -16.71 15.06
N GLN A 383 3.06 -17.89 14.46
CA GLN A 383 4.38 -18.52 14.54
C GLN A 383 5.44 -17.76 13.75
N ILE A 384 5.07 -17.20 12.60
CA ILE A 384 5.95 -16.34 11.80
C ILE A 384 6.27 -15.07 12.60
N SER A 385 5.26 -14.38 13.12
CA SER A 385 5.43 -13.17 13.94
C SER A 385 6.37 -13.43 15.13
N LYS A 386 6.13 -14.50 15.90
CA LYS A 386 7.01 -14.89 17.03
C LYS A 386 8.46 -15.12 16.61
N LYS A 387 8.70 -15.72 15.44
CA LYS A 387 10.05 -15.91 14.89
C LYS A 387 10.67 -14.59 14.45
N LEU A 388 9.88 -13.70 13.85
CA LEU A 388 10.33 -12.38 13.41
C LEU A 388 10.68 -11.45 14.56
N SER A 389 10.02 -11.58 15.72
CA SER A 389 10.35 -10.80 16.93
C SER A 389 11.81 -10.94 17.36
N ALA A 390 12.49 -12.04 17.04
CA ALA A 390 13.93 -12.20 17.32
C ALA A 390 14.81 -11.22 16.52
N PHE A 391 14.31 -10.69 15.42
CA PHE A 391 14.99 -9.67 14.59
C PHE A 391 14.54 -8.24 14.93
N SER A 392 13.47 -8.10 15.72
CA SER A 392 13.00 -6.82 16.26
C SER A 392 13.73 -6.54 17.57
N LYS A 393 14.62 -5.56 17.58
CA LYS A 393 15.43 -5.20 18.77
C LYS A 393 14.83 -3.97 19.48
N VAL A 394 13.54 -3.97 19.77
CA VAL A 394 13.01 -2.94 20.68
C VAL A 394 13.43 -3.33 22.08
N ASN A 395 14.37 -2.61 22.68
CA ASN A 395 14.58 -2.72 24.12
C ASN A 395 13.34 -2.09 24.79
N ASP A 396 12.66 -2.87 25.62
CA ASP A 396 11.56 -2.42 26.49
C ASP A 396 11.90 -1.17 27.30
#